data_AF-A0A9W9C919-F1
#
_entry.id   AF-A0A9W9C919-F1
#
_cell.length_a   1.000
_cell.length_b   1.000
_cell.length_c   1.000
_cell.angle_alpha   90.00
_cell.angle_beta   90.00
_cell.angle_gamma   90.00
#
_symmetry.space_group_name_H-M   'P 1'
#
loop_
_entity.id
_entity.type
_entity.pdbx_description
1 polymer ?
#
loop_
_entity_poly.entity_id
_entity_poly.type
_entity_poly.pdbx_seq_one_letter_code
_entity_poly.pdbx_strand_id
1 'polypeptide(L)'
;MVFYKSTEESKNILQTLLELFNEHDDELPKSIRHRAENVTFEAKRTLPYFPIPFKETETTAALKAMEASVVAELGDLKAGKDAQRAIKIDLEKTTAFLFQAYLATVGGKTKLDPDAKKLLKDTDLLQAQSNPYRRMSANLYETNRQGEYYHIHGSLEASKTLGMIGLEPFRPDLETHEEIVSTIEGAVRKFTTEQLEEMNAANKQAGIPVLKHEDFLKTPHVSLLTVIWK
;
A
#
# COMPACT_ATOMS: atom_id res chain seq x y z
N MET A 1 16.52 11.03 -27.29
CA MET A 1 16.48 10.81 -25.84
C MET A 1 15.02 10.79 -25.43
N VAL A 2 14.49 9.65 -25.00
CA VAL A 2 13.08 9.57 -24.55
C VAL A 2 13.05 10.00 -23.10
N PHE A 3 12.36 11.11 -22.80
CA PHE A 3 12.16 11.57 -21.44
C PHE A 3 11.00 10.81 -20.82
N TYR A 4 11.18 10.33 -19.59
CA TYR A 4 10.11 9.67 -18.84
C TYR A 4 8.91 10.61 -18.68
N LYS A 5 7.70 10.10 -18.97
CA LYS A 5 6.45 10.79 -18.68
C LYS A 5 5.49 9.85 -17.95
N SER A 6 5.01 10.24 -16.78
CA SER A 6 4.07 9.44 -15.98
C SER A 6 2.79 9.09 -16.76
N THR A 7 2.31 9.96 -17.64
CA THR A 7 1.14 9.67 -18.49
C THR A 7 1.40 8.62 -19.56
N GLU A 8 2.57 8.66 -20.21
CA GLU A 8 2.98 7.63 -21.19
C GLU A 8 3.22 6.29 -20.48
N GLU A 9 3.85 6.32 -19.31
CA GLU A 9 4.08 5.13 -18.51
C GLU A 9 2.78 4.52 -17.99
N SER A 10 1.80 5.34 -17.56
CA SER A 10 0.46 4.85 -17.18
C SER A 10 -0.23 4.13 -18.34
N LYS A 11 -0.08 4.65 -19.56
CA LYS A 11 -0.60 4.01 -20.78
C LYS A 11 0.10 2.69 -21.06
N ASN A 12 1.43 2.62 -20.91
CA ASN A 12 2.18 1.38 -21.08
C ASN A 12 1.73 0.32 -20.08
N ILE A 13 1.58 0.68 -18.80
CA ILE A 13 1.10 -0.24 -17.76
C ILE A 13 -0.33 -0.70 -18.06
N LEU A 14 -1.22 0.19 -18.50
CA LEU A 14 -2.58 -0.20 -18.91
C LEU A 14 -2.53 -1.26 -20.03
N GLN A 15 -1.66 -1.10 -21.03
CA GLN A 15 -1.53 -2.10 -22.08
C GLN A 15 -1.00 -3.43 -21.56
N THR A 16 0.02 -3.42 -20.70
CA THR A 16 0.51 -4.65 -20.05
C THR A 16 -0.59 -5.35 -19.26
N LEU A 17 -1.40 -4.60 -18.51
CA LEU A 17 -2.53 -5.17 -17.77
C LEU A 17 -3.58 -5.77 -18.72
N LEU A 18 -3.91 -5.08 -19.82
CA LEU A 18 -4.83 -5.63 -20.80
C LEU A 18 -4.25 -6.90 -21.43
N GLU A 19 -2.98 -6.91 -21.86
CA GLU A 19 -2.33 -8.10 -22.44
C GLU A 19 -2.37 -9.32 -21.50
N LEU A 20 -2.17 -9.11 -20.20
CA LEU A 20 -2.25 -10.18 -19.20
C LEU A 20 -3.61 -10.90 -19.17
N PHE A 21 -4.69 -10.18 -19.43
CA PHE A 21 -6.04 -10.75 -19.46
C PHE A 21 -6.52 -11.10 -20.88
N ASN A 22 -5.62 -11.27 -21.86
CA ASN A 22 -6.00 -11.48 -23.26
C ASN A 22 -6.61 -12.85 -23.56
N GLU A 23 -6.11 -13.88 -22.88
CA GLU A 23 -6.54 -15.26 -23.12
C GLU A 23 -7.71 -15.69 -22.23
N HIS A 24 -8.14 -14.84 -21.28
CA HIS A 24 -9.12 -15.17 -20.25
C HIS A 24 -10.33 -14.22 -20.31
N ASP A 25 -11.21 -14.43 -21.31
CA ASP A 25 -12.45 -13.65 -21.47
C ASP A 25 -13.37 -13.71 -20.23
N ASP A 26 -13.25 -14.79 -19.44
CA ASP A 26 -13.99 -14.99 -18.19
C ASP A 26 -13.50 -14.05 -17.06
N GLU A 27 -12.28 -13.53 -17.16
CA GLU A 27 -11.69 -12.62 -16.18
C GLU A 27 -11.91 -11.15 -16.55
N LEU A 28 -11.67 -10.81 -17.83
CA LEU A 28 -11.89 -9.46 -18.36
C LEU A 28 -12.51 -9.51 -19.76
N PRO A 29 -13.78 -9.11 -19.92
CA PRO A 29 -14.44 -9.16 -21.22
C PRO A 29 -13.69 -8.38 -22.29
N LYS A 30 -13.54 -8.94 -23.50
CA LYS A 30 -12.92 -8.26 -24.66
C LYS A 30 -13.49 -6.88 -24.95
N SER A 31 -14.76 -6.61 -24.64
CA SER A 31 -15.37 -5.29 -24.84
C SER A 31 -14.69 -4.19 -24.00
N ILE A 32 -14.07 -4.54 -22.87
CA ILE A 32 -13.30 -3.61 -22.04
C ILE A 32 -12.07 -3.08 -22.78
N ARG A 33 -11.41 -3.87 -23.64
CA ARG A 33 -10.26 -3.42 -24.44
C ARG A 33 -10.62 -2.28 -25.37
N HIS A 34 -11.77 -2.42 -26.04
CA HIS A 34 -12.25 -1.36 -26.92
C HIS A 34 -12.54 -0.07 -26.14
N ARG A 35 -13.01 -0.16 -24.90
CA ARG A 35 -13.16 1.03 -24.03
C ARG A 35 -11.84 1.64 -23.62
N ALA A 36 -10.83 0.81 -23.38
CA ALA A 36 -9.51 1.29 -23.01
C ALA A 36 -8.85 2.15 -24.10
N GLU A 37 -9.24 1.98 -25.38
CA GLU A 37 -8.82 2.86 -26.49
C GLU A 37 -9.27 4.31 -26.31
N ASN A 38 -10.39 4.53 -25.61
CA ASN A 38 -10.94 5.85 -25.33
C ASN A 38 -10.37 6.49 -24.04
N VAL A 39 -9.39 5.86 -23.40
CA VAL A 39 -8.75 6.38 -22.19
C VAL A 39 -7.74 7.45 -22.54
N THR A 40 -7.87 8.60 -21.89
CA THR A 40 -6.86 9.67 -21.89
C THR A 40 -6.33 9.88 -20.48
N PHE A 41 -5.00 9.87 -20.35
CA PHE A 41 -4.30 10.24 -19.12
C PHE A 41 -3.92 11.71 -19.15
N GLU A 42 -4.32 12.45 -18.12
CA GLU A 42 -4.04 13.88 -17.96
C GLU A 42 -3.21 14.09 -16.68
N ALA A 43 -2.22 14.97 -16.74
CA ALA A 43 -1.41 15.38 -15.60
C ALA A 43 -0.88 16.80 -15.82
N LYS A 44 -0.78 17.60 -14.76
CA LYS A 44 -0.12 18.92 -14.78
C LYS A 44 1.40 18.79 -14.78
N ARG A 45 1.93 17.69 -14.23
CA ARG A 45 3.36 17.36 -14.21
C ARG A 45 3.59 16.02 -14.88
N THR A 46 4.67 15.91 -15.65
CA THR A 46 5.03 14.68 -16.37
C THR A 46 6.01 13.77 -15.61
N LEU A 47 6.51 14.18 -14.45
CA LEU A 47 7.49 13.43 -13.65
C LEU A 47 6.82 12.74 -12.46
N PRO A 48 7.42 11.65 -11.92
CA PRO A 48 6.86 10.92 -10.79
C PRO A 48 6.53 11.81 -9.59
N TYR A 49 5.41 11.49 -8.93
CA TYR A 49 4.96 12.16 -7.71
C TYR A 49 5.64 11.61 -6.46
N PHE A 50 5.78 10.29 -6.37
CA PHE A 50 6.41 9.66 -5.21
C PHE A 50 7.89 9.36 -5.49
N PRO A 51 8.80 9.82 -4.62
CA PRO A 51 10.23 9.55 -4.74
C PRO A 51 10.59 8.16 -4.19
N ILE A 52 9.92 7.13 -4.70
CA ILE A 52 10.06 5.72 -4.28
C ILE A 52 10.32 4.86 -5.53
N PRO A 53 10.86 3.64 -5.39
CA PRO A 53 11.18 2.78 -6.55
C PRO A 53 9.93 2.20 -7.24
N PHE A 54 8.73 2.43 -6.70
CA PHE A 54 7.47 1.95 -7.24
C PHE A 54 6.74 3.02 -8.06
N LYS A 55 6.22 2.61 -9.22
CA LYS A 55 5.39 3.43 -10.12
C LYS A 55 3.95 3.52 -9.61
N GLU A 56 3.74 3.83 -8.33
CA GLU A 56 2.41 3.69 -7.71
C GLU A 56 1.37 4.61 -8.35
N THR A 57 1.75 5.84 -8.72
CA THR A 57 0.84 6.77 -9.39
C THR A 57 0.42 6.24 -10.74
N GLU A 58 1.38 5.80 -11.54
CA GLU A 58 1.17 5.32 -12.91
C GLU A 58 0.38 4.00 -12.91
N THR A 59 0.75 3.06 -12.02
CA THR A 59 0.03 1.80 -11.83
C THR A 59 -1.41 2.05 -11.37
N THR A 60 -1.62 2.95 -10.40
CA THR A 60 -2.97 3.27 -9.92
C THR A 60 -3.80 3.95 -11.00
N ALA A 61 -3.20 4.84 -11.79
CA ALA A 61 -3.88 5.46 -12.92
C ALA A 61 -4.31 4.40 -13.96
N ALA A 62 -3.43 3.46 -14.30
CA ALA A 62 -3.74 2.35 -15.19
C ALA A 62 -4.88 1.46 -14.64
N LEU A 63 -4.85 1.12 -13.35
CA LEU A 63 -5.93 0.35 -12.70
C LEU A 63 -7.27 1.13 -12.70
N LYS A 64 -7.24 2.45 -12.48
CA LYS A 64 -8.42 3.31 -12.60
C LYS A 64 -8.94 3.42 -14.02
N ALA A 65 -8.08 3.34 -15.03
CA ALA A 65 -8.49 3.27 -16.43
C ALA A 65 -9.22 1.95 -16.75
N MET A 66 -8.75 0.83 -16.22
CA MET A 66 -9.45 -0.46 -16.33
C MET A 66 -10.82 -0.40 -15.64
N GLU A 67 -10.87 0.09 -14.39
CA GLU A 67 -12.12 0.27 -13.65
C GLU A 67 -13.11 1.15 -14.43
N ALA A 68 -12.66 2.28 -14.96
CA ALA A 68 -13.49 3.19 -15.74
C ALA A 68 -13.98 2.55 -17.05
N SER A 69 -13.16 1.69 -17.67
CA SER A 69 -13.53 0.94 -18.87
C SER A 69 -14.63 -0.08 -18.58
N VAL A 70 -14.57 -0.77 -17.43
CA VAL A 70 -15.65 -1.64 -16.94
C VAL A 70 -16.92 -0.84 -16.66
N VAL A 71 -16.81 0.30 -15.98
CA VAL A 71 -17.96 1.18 -15.70
C VAL A 71 -18.58 1.72 -16.99
N ALA A 72 -17.77 2.05 -18.01
CA ALA A 72 -18.26 2.48 -19.31
C ALA A 72 -19.11 1.39 -19.97
N GLU A 73 -18.62 0.15 -19.97
CA GLU A 73 -19.35 -1.00 -20.52
C GLU A 73 -20.66 -1.28 -19.77
N LEU A 74 -20.63 -1.27 -18.43
CA LEU A 74 -21.84 -1.42 -17.62
C LEU A 74 -22.86 -0.31 -17.91
N GLY A 75 -22.38 0.91 -18.11
CA GLY A 75 -23.24 2.02 -18.49
C GLY A 75 -23.87 1.83 -19.87
N ASP A 76 -23.15 1.23 -20.82
CA ASP A 76 -23.67 0.94 -22.15
C ASP A 76 -24.72 -0.18 -22.14
N LEU A 77 -24.54 -1.19 -21.27
CA LEU A 77 -25.56 -2.22 -21.04
C LEU A 77 -26.86 -1.62 -20.50
N LYS A 78 -26.77 -0.55 -19.69
CA LYS A 78 -27.93 0.08 -19.06
C LYS A 78 -28.60 1.14 -19.93
N ALA A 79 -27.82 1.98 -20.60
CA ALA A 79 -28.32 3.19 -21.29
C ALA A 79 -28.28 3.08 -22.83
N GLY A 80 -27.79 1.97 -23.37
CA GLY A 80 -27.51 1.81 -24.80
C GLY A 80 -26.04 2.11 -25.12
N LYS A 81 -25.56 1.56 -26.24
CA LYS A 81 -24.15 1.65 -26.64
C LYS A 81 -23.74 3.08 -26.96
N ASP A 82 -22.70 3.57 -26.32
CA ASP A 82 -21.97 4.79 -26.62
C ASP A 82 -20.49 4.44 -26.84
N ALA A 83 -20.14 4.15 -28.10
CA ALA A 83 -18.78 3.82 -28.48
C ALA A 83 -17.78 4.98 -28.29
N GLN A 84 -18.27 6.20 -28.06
CA GLN A 84 -17.45 7.42 -27.96
C GLN A 84 -17.36 7.96 -26.53
N ARG A 85 -17.82 7.19 -25.54
CA ARG A 85 -17.74 7.59 -24.14
C ARG A 85 -16.29 7.88 -23.75
N ALA A 86 -15.98 9.14 -23.55
CA ALA A 86 -14.65 9.59 -23.17
C ALA A 86 -14.33 9.13 -21.74
N ILE A 87 -13.15 8.51 -21.56
CA ILE A 87 -12.63 8.12 -20.25
C ILE A 87 -11.40 8.98 -19.96
N LYS A 88 -11.45 9.76 -18.88
CA LYS A 88 -10.35 10.66 -18.49
C LYS A 88 -9.82 10.28 -17.11
N ILE A 89 -8.52 10.02 -17.03
CA ILE A 89 -7.83 9.67 -15.80
C ILE A 89 -6.83 10.78 -15.46
N ASP A 90 -7.05 11.41 -14.31
CA ASP A 90 -6.24 12.52 -13.79
C ASP A 90 -5.23 11.94 -12.78
N LEU A 91 -3.94 12.07 -13.10
CA LEU A 91 -2.87 11.47 -12.28
C LEU A 91 -2.79 12.12 -10.89
N GLU A 92 -3.02 13.42 -10.75
CA GLU A 92 -3.04 14.06 -9.43
C GLU A 92 -4.14 13.49 -8.54
N LYS A 93 -5.32 13.21 -9.09
CA LYS A 93 -6.41 12.58 -8.35
C LYS A 93 -6.11 11.14 -7.98
N THR A 94 -5.45 10.37 -8.87
CA THR A 94 -5.06 8.99 -8.56
C THR A 94 -3.94 8.96 -7.52
N THR A 95 -2.97 9.87 -7.60
CA THR A 95 -1.97 10.05 -6.54
C THR A 95 -2.67 10.43 -5.24
N ALA A 96 -3.56 11.44 -5.23
CA ALA A 96 -4.29 11.86 -4.04
C ALA A 96 -5.08 10.73 -3.38
N PHE A 97 -5.66 9.82 -4.18
CA PHE A 97 -6.34 8.62 -3.67
C PHE A 97 -5.41 7.70 -2.87
N LEU A 98 -4.15 7.53 -3.28
CA LEU A 98 -3.18 6.65 -2.61
C LEU A 98 -2.80 7.13 -1.20
N PHE A 99 -2.75 8.45 -1.00
CA PHE A 99 -2.43 9.04 0.32
C PHE A 99 -3.61 9.84 0.89
N GLN A 100 -4.84 9.51 0.50
CA GLN A 100 -6.04 10.26 0.89
C GLN A 100 -6.22 10.36 2.40
N ALA A 101 -5.78 9.36 3.17
CA ALA A 101 -5.82 9.39 4.63
C ALA A 101 -4.94 10.50 5.25
N TYR A 102 -3.96 11.00 4.51
CA TYR A 102 -3.12 12.15 4.90
C TYR A 102 -3.66 13.48 4.38
N LEU A 103 -4.50 13.48 3.33
CA LEU A 103 -5.15 14.67 2.77
C LEU A 103 -6.50 14.99 3.43
N ALA A 104 -7.19 13.96 3.89
CA ALA A 104 -8.52 14.08 4.46
C ALA A 104 -8.50 14.97 5.71
N THR A 105 -9.57 15.76 5.85
CA THR A 105 -9.80 16.59 7.02
C THR A 105 -11.17 16.31 7.61
N VAL A 106 -11.31 16.52 8.92
CA VAL A 106 -12.59 16.44 9.64
C VAL A 106 -12.84 17.81 10.24
N GLY A 107 -13.90 18.49 9.81
CA GLY A 107 -14.15 19.88 10.20
C GLY A 107 -13.00 20.85 9.86
N GLY A 108 -12.28 20.59 8.75
CA GLY A 108 -11.09 21.36 8.36
C GLY A 108 -9.81 21.01 9.12
N LYS A 109 -9.85 20.04 10.05
CA LYS A 109 -8.72 19.59 10.86
C LYS A 109 -8.01 18.42 10.20
N THR A 110 -6.70 18.51 10.03
CA THR A 110 -5.88 17.45 9.44
C THR A 110 -5.62 16.33 10.44
N LYS A 111 -5.08 15.19 9.99
CA LYS A 111 -4.70 14.04 10.84
C LYS A 111 -3.82 14.42 12.04
N LEU A 112 -2.98 15.44 11.90
CA LEU A 112 -2.02 15.87 12.93
C LEU A 112 -2.58 16.95 13.87
N ASP A 113 -3.75 17.52 13.56
CA ASP A 113 -4.40 18.50 14.44
C ASP A 113 -4.93 17.77 15.69
N PRO A 114 -4.50 18.17 16.92
CA PRO A 114 -4.93 17.52 18.16
C PRO A 114 -6.45 17.58 18.39
N ASP A 115 -7.13 18.56 17.83
CA ASP A 115 -8.58 18.70 17.94
C ASP A 115 -9.35 17.82 16.94
N ALA A 116 -8.70 17.22 15.94
CA ALA A 116 -9.38 16.35 14.97
C ALA A 116 -10.10 15.20 15.68
N LYS A 117 -9.49 14.65 16.73
CA LYS A 117 -10.07 13.59 17.57
C LYS A 117 -11.36 14.02 18.29
N LYS A 118 -11.53 15.31 18.61
CA LYS A 118 -12.75 15.81 19.28
C LYS A 118 -13.99 15.72 18.39
N LEU A 119 -13.80 15.62 17.07
CA LEU A 119 -14.88 15.51 16.09
C LEU A 119 -15.18 14.06 15.69
N LEU A 120 -14.44 13.10 16.24
CA LEU A 120 -14.51 11.69 15.86
C LEU A 120 -14.91 10.85 17.07
N LYS A 121 -15.60 9.74 16.79
CA LYS A 121 -15.76 8.68 17.78
C LYS A 121 -14.38 8.08 18.05
N ASP A 122 -14.04 7.89 19.32
CA ASP A 122 -12.81 7.19 19.66
C ASP A 122 -12.89 5.73 19.20
N THR A 123 -11.94 5.35 18.35
CA THR A 123 -11.78 3.99 17.80
C THR A 123 -10.47 3.35 18.24
N ASP A 124 -9.59 4.06 18.96
CA ASP A 124 -8.35 3.53 19.50
C ASP A 124 -8.57 2.90 20.89
N LEU A 125 -9.50 1.95 20.96
CA LEU A 125 -10.03 1.39 22.21
C LEU A 125 -8.95 0.72 23.08
N LEU A 126 -7.88 0.24 22.44
CA LEU A 126 -6.75 -0.44 23.08
C LEU A 126 -5.51 0.46 23.12
N GLN A 127 -5.70 1.75 22.83
CA GLN A 127 -4.69 2.80 22.99
C GLN A 127 -3.40 2.54 22.21
N ALA A 128 -3.47 1.83 21.07
CA ALA A 128 -2.30 1.52 20.25
C ALA A 128 -1.67 2.79 19.65
N GLN A 129 -2.46 3.85 19.46
CA GLN A 129 -2.02 5.14 18.93
C GLN A 129 -1.83 6.23 20.01
N SER A 130 -1.86 5.85 21.29
CA SER A 130 -1.84 6.79 22.43
C SER A 130 -0.53 7.56 22.60
N ASN A 131 0.61 6.94 22.32
CA ASN A 131 1.93 7.57 22.45
C ASN A 131 2.93 7.05 21.40
N PRO A 132 4.09 7.72 21.21
CA PRO A 132 5.09 7.31 20.22
C PRO A 132 5.60 5.88 20.41
N TYR A 133 5.84 5.43 21.65
CA TYR A 133 6.31 4.07 21.95
C TYR A 133 5.35 3.00 21.44
N ARG A 134 4.05 3.14 21.74
CA ARG A 134 3.02 2.20 21.28
C ARG A 134 2.81 2.26 19.77
N ARG A 135 2.85 3.47 19.18
CA ARG A 135 2.78 3.64 17.72
C ARG A 135 3.94 2.94 17.00
N MET A 136 5.13 2.97 17.60
CA MET A 136 6.33 2.33 17.05
C MET A 136 6.36 0.80 17.19
N SER A 137 5.39 0.19 17.88
CA SER A 137 5.16 -1.26 17.77
C SER A 137 4.71 -1.72 16.37
N ALA A 138 4.44 -0.78 15.45
CA ALA A 138 4.23 -1.01 14.02
C ALA A 138 5.34 -0.33 13.21
N ASN A 139 6.51 -0.99 13.09
CA ASN A 139 7.69 -0.42 12.43
C ASN A 139 8.70 -1.51 12.03
N LEU A 140 9.73 -1.11 11.28
CA LEU A 140 10.83 -1.94 10.79
C LEU A 140 12.01 -1.94 11.79
N TYR A 141 12.50 -3.11 12.14
CA TYR A 141 13.60 -3.29 13.09
C TYR A 141 14.56 -4.39 12.62
N GLU A 142 15.85 -4.21 12.87
CA GLU A 142 16.86 -5.23 12.59
C GLU A 142 16.64 -6.47 13.46
N THR A 143 16.79 -7.66 12.88
CA THR A 143 16.66 -8.94 13.58
C THR A 143 17.99 -9.36 14.20
N ASN A 144 18.07 -10.59 14.74
CA ASN A 144 19.33 -11.12 15.26
C ASN A 144 20.38 -11.41 14.16
N ARG A 145 19.98 -11.37 12.88
CA ARG A 145 20.88 -11.47 11.73
C ARG A 145 21.12 -10.08 11.18
N GLN A 146 22.37 -9.65 11.18
CA GLN A 146 22.74 -8.33 10.71
C GLN A 146 22.30 -8.09 9.26
N GLY A 147 21.66 -6.95 9.00
CA GLY A 147 21.13 -6.56 7.71
C GLY A 147 19.79 -7.20 7.33
N GLU A 148 19.25 -8.08 8.18
CA GLU A 148 17.91 -8.63 8.06
C GLU A 148 16.96 -7.81 8.93
N TYR A 149 15.81 -7.42 8.38
CA TYR A 149 14.84 -6.57 9.07
C TYR A 149 13.47 -7.24 9.08
N TYR A 150 12.69 -6.93 10.10
CA TYR A 150 11.32 -7.41 10.26
C TYR A 150 10.39 -6.26 10.60
N HIS A 151 9.22 -6.23 9.94
CA HIS A 151 8.15 -5.32 10.30
C HIS A 151 7.27 -5.99 11.36
N ILE A 152 7.42 -5.62 12.64
CA ILE A 152 6.40 -5.97 13.64
C ILE A 152 5.20 -5.04 13.47
N HIS A 153 3.98 -5.53 13.70
CA HIS A 153 2.78 -4.77 13.37
C HIS A 153 1.75 -4.72 14.52
N GLY A 154 1.95 -3.81 15.48
CA GLY A 154 1.05 -3.59 16.61
C GLY A 154 -0.35 -3.05 16.30
N SER A 155 -0.57 -2.47 15.12
CA SER A 155 -1.88 -2.01 14.60
C SER A 155 -2.82 -1.38 15.67
N LEU A 156 -3.82 -2.18 16.09
CA LEU A 156 -4.89 -1.88 17.02
C LEU A 156 -4.61 -2.47 18.41
N GLU A 157 -3.59 -3.30 18.60
CA GLU A 157 -3.27 -3.95 19.88
C GLU A 157 -1.75 -4.01 20.13
N ALA A 158 -1.16 -2.83 20.34
CA ALA A 158 0.27 -2.68 20.58
C ALA A 158 0.78 -3.48 21.79
N SER A 159 -0.06 -3.70 22.82
CA SER A 159 0.35 -4.42 24.04
C SER A 159 0.72 -5.86 23.74
N LYS A 160 0.00 -6.50 22.82
CA LYS A 160 0.26 -7.88 22.45
C LYS A 160 1.55 -8.03 21.65
N THR A 161 1.80 -7.15 20.68
CA THR A 161 3.04 -7.15 19.90
C THR A 161 4.25 -6.82 20.78
N LEU A 162 4.15 -5.83 21.67
CA LEU A 162 5.22 -5.48 22.60
C LEU A 162 5.50 -6.62 23.59
N GLY A 163 4.45 -7.21 24.19
CA GLY A 163 4.57 -8.35 25.09
C GLY A 163 5.16 -9.58 24.40
N MET A 164 4.80 -9.83 23.13
CA MET A 164 5.36 -10.92 22.32
C MET A 164 6.89 -10.85 22.24
N ILE A 165 7.47 -9.65 22.08
CA ILE A 165 8.93 -9.45 22.04
C ILE A 165 9.54 -9.20 23.44
N GLY A 166 8.76 -9.38 24.51
CA GLY A 166 9.22 -9.28 25.90
C GLY A 166 9.34 -7.86 26.43
N LEU A 167 8.58 -6.91 25.87
CA LEU A 167 8.53 -5.53 26.35
C LEU A 167 7.22 -5.23 27.08
N GLU A 168 7.31 -4.32 28.05
CA GLU A 168 6.13 -3.81 28.74
C GLU A 168 5.22 -3.04 27.77
N PRO A 169 3.88 -3.20 27.88
CA PRO A 169 2.92 -2.49 27.04
C PRO A 169 3.00 -0.97 27.12
N PHE A 170 3.45 -0.43 28.25
CA PHE A 170 3.54 1.00 28.51
C PHE A 170 4.89 1.34 29.14
N ARG A 171 5.60 2.29 28.52
CA ARG A 171 6.91 2.78 28.95
C ARG A 171 6.93 4.31 28.91
N PRO A 172 6.28 4.98 29.88
CA PRO A 172 6.21 6.44 29.92
C PRO A 172 7.58 7.10 30.15
N ASP A 173 8.57 6.32 30.56
CA ASP A 173 9.96 6.72 30.73
C ASP A 173 10.71 6.90 29.40
N LEU A 174 10.18 6.38 28.28
CA LEU A 174 10.80 6.54 26.96
C LEU A 174 10.24 7.80 26.28
N GLU A 175 11.03 8.88 26.31
CA GLU A 175 10.59 10.19 25.84
C GLU A 175 11.06 10.50 24.41
N THR A 176 12.22 10.00 24.01
CA THR A 176 12.82 10.30 22.70
C THR A 176 12.58 9.20 21.67
N HIS A 177 12.64 9.57 20.39
CA HIS A 177 12.49 8.61 19.29
C HIS A 177 13.60 7.57 19.31
N GLU A 178 14.83 8.00 19.57
CA GLU A 178 16.04 7.16 19.60
C GLU A 178 15.98 6.12 20.72
N GLU A 179 15.55 6.50 21.92
CA GLU A 179 15.39 5.57 23.05
C GLU A 179 14.31 4.52 22.76
N ILE A 180 13.20 4.95 22.16
CA ILE A 180 12.12 4.03 21.77
C ILE A 180 12.60 3.05 20.72
N VAL A 181 13.21 3.54 19.63
CA VAL A 181 13.71 2.69 18.55
C VAL A 181 14.75 1.72 19.08
N SER A 182 15.72 2.21 19.87
CA SER A 182 16.76 1.36 20.46
C SER A 182 16.18 0.28 21.37
N THR A 183 15.16 0.61 22.18
CA THR A 183 14.49 -0.34 23.07
C THR A 183 13.75 -1.42 22.28
N ILE A 184 12.94 -1.03 21.30
CA ILE A 184 12.13 -1.97 20.52
C ILE A 184 13.04 -2.82 19.62
N GLU A 185 13.99 -2.21 18.92
CA GLU A 185 14.94 -2.93 18.09
C GLU A 185 15.79 -3.89 18.91
N GLY A 186 16.26 -3.48 20.09
CA GLY A 186 17.01 -4.35 21.01
C GLY A 186 16.21 -5.59 21.46
N ALA A 187 14.88 -5.49 21.48
CA ALA A 187 14.01 -6.65 21.73
C ALA A 187 13.84 -7.53 20.48
N VAL A 188 13.62 -6.93 19.30
CA VAL A 188 13.48 -7.65 18.02
C VAL A 188 14.79 -8.37 17.64
N ARG A 189 15.95 -7.77 17.89
CA ARG A 189 17.31 -8.33 17.65
C ARG A 189 17.61 -9.62 18.42
N LYS A 190 16.71 -10.11 19.28
CA LYS A 190 16.84 -11.41 19.96
C LYS A 190 16.36 -12.57 19.10
N PHE A 191 15.62 -12.29 18.03
CA PHE A 191 14.89 -13.29 17.24
C PHE A 191 15.31 -13.25 15.78
N THR A 192 15.22 -14.38 15.09
CA THR A 192 15.28 -14.44 13.62
C THR A 192 13.93 -14.07 13.02
N THR A 193 13.87 -13.78 11.72
CA THR A 193 12.60 -13.64 10.99
C THR A 193 11.67 -14.85 11.17
N GLU A 194 12.19 -16.08 11.12
CA GLU A 194 11.37 -17.29 11.26
C GLU A 194 10.77 -17.42 12.66
N GLN A 195 11.54 -17.10 13.71
CA GLN A 195 11.03 -17.07 15.08
C GLN A 195 9.95 -16.01 15.26
N LEU A 196 10.12 -14.83 14.64
CA LEU A 196 9.11 -13.77 14.69
C LEU A 196 7.81 -14.16 13.97
N GLU A 197 7.89 -14.88 12.85
CA GLU A 197 6.72 -15.45 12.17
C GLU A 197 5.99 -16.48 13.05
N GLU A 198 6.71 -17.41 13.69
CA GLU A 198 6.13 -18.39 14.62
C GLU A 198 5.45 -17.71 15.81
N MET A 199 6.12 -16.70 16.39
CA MET A 199 5.60 -15.92 17.51
C MET A 199 4.36 -15.13 17.10
N ASN A 200 4.33 -14.54 15.90
CA ASN A 200 3.16 -13.85 15.35
C ASN A 200 1.99 -14.82 15.16
N ALA A 201 2.22 -15.99 14.59
CA ALA A 201 1.19 -17.01 14.42
C ALA A 201 0.60 -17.44 15.77
N ALA A 202 1.45 -17.72 16.76
CA ALA A 202 1.02 -18.10 18.11
C ALA A 202 0.23 -16.98 18.82
N ASN A 203 0.62 -15.72 18.59
CA ASN A 203 -0.02 -14.55 19.18
C ASN A 203 -1.15 -13.97 18.32
N LYS A 204 -1.48 -14.56 17.17
CA LYS A 204 -2.46 -13.98 16.21
C LYS A 204 -2.15 -12.51 15.92
N GLN A 205 -0.88 -12.21 15.68
CA GLN A 205 -0.39 -10.88 15.32
C GLN A 205 0.10 -10.88 13.88
N ALA A 206 0.13 -9.69 13.30
CA ALA A 206 0.68 -9.48 11.97
C ALA A 206 2.16 -9.09 12.06
N GLY A 207 2.89 -9.43 11.02
CA GLY A 207 4.26 -9.00 10.78
C GLY A 207 4.71 -9.55 9.44
N ILE A 208 5.85 -9.07 8.96
CA ILE A 208 6.42 -9.57 7.71
C ILE A 208 7.94 -9.34 7.68
N PRO A 209 8.74 -10.29 7.17
CA PRO A 209 10.15 -10.03 6.89
C PRO A 209 10.30 -8.98 5.78
N VAL A 210 11.34 -8.15 5.89
CA VAL A 210 11.69 -7.20 4.84
C VAL A 210 12.51 -7.92 3.79
N LEU A 211 11.89 -8.17 2.64
CA LEU A 211 12.55 -8.88 1.55
C LEU A 211 13.30 -7.90 0.65
N LYS A 212 14.54 -8.26 0.30
CA LYS A 212 15.21 -7.67 -0.86
C LYS A 212 14.47 -8.07 -2.13
N HIS A 213 14.63 -7.27 -3.18
CA HIS A 213 13.97 -7.56 -4.45
C HIS A 213 14.34 -8.94 -5.01
N GLU A 214 15.62 -9.34 -4.99
CA GLU A 214 16.02 -10.67 -5.46
C GLU A 214 15.40 -11.83 -4.66
N ASP A 215 15.08 -11.61 -3.38
CA ASP A 215 14.50 -12.62 -2.51
C ASP A 215 12.98 -12.66 -2.64
N PHE A 216 12.34 -11.49 -2.82
CA PHE A 216 10.93 -11.38 -3.16
C PHE A 216 10.59 -12.16 -4.45
N LEU A 217 11.43 -12.07 -5.49
CA LEU A 217 11.24 -12.80 -6.74
C LEU A 217 11.29 -14.33 -6.60
N LYS A 218 11.97 -14.84 -5.56
CA LYS A 218 12.07 -16.28 -5.27
C LYS A 218 10.90 -16.81 -4.44
N THR A 219 10.03 -15.92 -3.94
CA THR A 219 8.88 -16.33 -3.13
C THR A 219 7.92 -17.19 -3.96
N PRO A 220 7.20 -18.15 -3.33
CA PRO A 220 6.18 -18.93 -4.01
C PRO A 220 5.11 -18.07 -4.69
N HIS A 221 4.77 -16.92 -4.11
CA HIS A 221 3.78 -16.00 -4.66
C HIS A 221 4.20 -15.46 -6.03
N VAL A 222 5.46 -15.05 -6.18
CA VAL A 222 5.98 -14.54 -7.45
C VAL A 222 6.28 -15.67 -8.43
N SER A 223 6.79 -16.81 -7.96
CA SER A 223 7.14 -17.94 -8.83
C SER A 223 5.91 -18.56 -9.51
N LEU A 224 4.75 -18.54 -8.84
CA LEU A 224 3.46 -18.93 -9.43
C LEU A 224 3.02 -17.95 -10.53
N LEU A 225 3.27 -16.65 -10.36
CA LEU A 225 2.95 -15.65 -11.40
C LEU A 225 3.84 -15.84 -12.63
N THR A 226 5.13 -16.16 -12.50
CA THR A 226 6.03 -16.42 -13.65
C THR A 226 5.65 -17.61 -14.53
N VAL A 227 4.73 -18.49 -14.11
CA VAL A 227 4.16 -19.54 -14.98
C VAL A 227 3.16 -18.97 -15.99
N ILE A 228 2.60 -17.78 -15.71
CA ILE A 228 1.71 -17.01 -16.61
C ILE A 228 2.53 -16.08 -17.54
N TRP A 229 3.82 -15.87 -17.25
CA TRP A 229 4.74 -15.01 -18.02
C TRP A 229 5.71 -15.80 -18.94
N LYS A 230 5.33 -17.00 -19.37
CA LYS A 230 5.99 -17.75 -20.46
C LYS A 230 5.04 -17.93 -21.62
#